data_AF-A0A7X5VF01-F1
#
_entry.id   AF-A0A7X5VF01-F1
#
_cell.length_a   1.000
_cell.length_b   1.000
_cell.length_c   1.000
_cell.angle_alpha   90.00
_cell.angle_beta   90.00
_cell.angle_gamma   90.00
#
_symmetry.space_group_name_H-M   'P 1'
#
loop_
_entity.id
_entity.type
_entity.pdbx_description
1 polymer ?
#
loop_
_entity_poly.entity_id
_entity_poly.type
_entity_poly.pdbx_seq_one_letter_code
_entity_poly.pdbx_strand_id
1 'polypeptide(L)'
;MQRTIDARLAQMEIAAHQVGFNEIMTDDGSAKVTLSVPGTAAEGDRTCTSGRLCLWAGDYYDHDKVTLYYCKFTNLGKLRPAWNDRLTSYLNHQTEGTRAKFYNYKSGGWQFTSVAPHREPDLARYNGLNNMIDGVRPC
;
A
#
# COMPACT_ATOMS: atom_id res chain seq x y z
N MET A 1 -14.28 15.78 -1.17
CA MET A 1 -12.96 15.21 -1.48
C MET A 1 -11.81 16.08 -0.98
N GLN A 2 -11.68 17.35 -1.40
CA GLN A 2 -10.51 18.17 -1.05
C GLN A 2 -10.19 18.17 0.46
N ARG A 3 -11.18 18.39 1.33
CA ARG A 3 -11.00 18.31 2.80
C ARG A 3 -10.43 16.97 3.29
N THR A 4 -10.76 15.87 2.62
CA THR A 4 -10.24 14.54 2.93
C THR A 4 -8.77 14.45 2.58
N ILE A 5 -8.38 14.91 1.38
CA ILE A 5 -6.96 14.97 0.97
C ILE A 5 -6.16 15.86 1.92
N ASP A 6 -6.66 17.06 2.23
CA ASP A 6 -5.98 17.99 3.12
C ASP A 6 -5.79 17.37 4.52
N ALA A 7 -6.83 16.68 5.05
CA ALA A 7 -6.74 15.96 6.31
C ALA A 7 -5.76 14.79 6.27
N ARG A 8 -5.65 14.08 5.14
CA ARG A 8 -4.66 13.01 4.94
C ARG A 8 -3.24 13.58 4.94
N LEU A 9 -2.99 14.60 4.13
CA LEU A 9 -1.69 15.27 4.04
C LEU A 9 -1.24 15.79 5.40
N ALA A 10 -2.13 16.43 6.17
CA ALA A 10 -1.84 16.93 7.51
C ALA A 10 -1.46 15.84 8.53
N GLN A 11 -1.84 14.57 8.27
CA GLN A 11 -1.52 13.45 9.16
C GLN A 11 -0.24 12.72 8.75
N MET A 12 0.27 12.89 7.53
CA MET A 12 1.45 12.16 7.04
C MET A 12 2.72 12.57 7.78
N GLU A 13 3.50 11.57 8.19
CA GLU A 13 4.81 11.77 8.83
C GLU A 13 5.95 11.92 7.80
N ILE A 14 5.62 11.79 6.52
CA ILE A 14 6.52 11.98 5.39
C ILE A 14 5.97 13.15 4.59
N ALA A 15 6.86 14.03 4.13
CA ALA A 15 6.51 15.10 3.21
C ALA A 15 5.86 14.51 1.95
N ALA A 16 4.72 15.07 1.56
CA ALA A 16 3.89 14.56 0.48
C ALA A 16 3.05 15.70 -0.10
N HIS A 17 2.59 15.51 -1.34
CA HIS A 17 1.73 16.46 -2.04
C HIS A 17 0.63 15.75 -2.83
N GLN A 18 -0.47 16.46 -3.04
CA GLN A 18 -1.55 15.99 -3.89
C GLN A 18 -1.10 16.00 -5.36
N VAL A 19 -1.31 14.89 -6.08
CA VAL A 19 -0.99 14.76 -7.51
C VAL A 19 -2.20 14.49 -8.39
N GLY A 20 -3.36 14.22 -7.77
CA GLY A 20 -4.62 13.98 -8.46
C GLY A 20 -5.82 14.24 -7.54
N PHE A 21 -7.03 14.04 -8.07
CA PHE A 21 -8.27 14.33 -7.31
C PHE A 21 -8.35 13.58 -5.97
N ASN A 22 -7.96 12.31 -5.98
CA ASN A 22 -7.94 11.41 -4.82
C ASN A 22 -6.54 10.81 -4.58
N GLU A 23 -5.49 11.44 -5.11
CA GLU A 23 -4.13 10.87 -5.13
C GLU A 23 -3.10 11.77 -4.42
N ILE A 24 -2.28 11.13 -3.59
CA ILE A 24 -1.18 11.76 -2.83
C ILE A 24 0.12 11.02 -3.15
N MET A 25 1.18 11.75 -3.46
CA MET A 25 2.53 11.22 -3.71
C MET A 25 3.46 11.65 -2.57
N THR A 26 4.29 10.73 -2.06
CA THR A 26 5.38 11.11 -1.16
C THR A 26 6.42 11.92 -1.92
N ASP A 27 7.01 12.94 -1.30
CA ASP A 27 7.96 13.84 -1.99
C ASP A 27 9.23 13.11 -2.44
N ASP A 28 9.57 11.98 -1.80
CA ASP A 28 10.65 11.09 -2.24
C ASP A 28 10.27 10.17 -3.42
N GLY A 29 9.03 10.28 -3.93
CA GLY A 29 8.48 9.52 -5.05
C GLY A 29 8.32 8.03 -4.79
N SER A 30 8.50 7.56 -3.55
CA SER A 30 8.54 6.12 -3.25
C SER A 30 7.16 5.47 -3.19
N ALA A 31 6.13 6.24 -2.81
CA ALA A 31 4.78 5.73 -2.63
C ALA A 31 3.72 6.73 -3.12
N LYS A 32 2.70 6.20 -3.79
CA LYS A 32 1.45 6.93 -4.10
C LYS A 32 0.29 6.29 -3.33
N VAL A 33 -0.46 7.11 -2.61
CA VAL A 33 -1.71 6.74 -1.94
C VAL A 33 -2.88 7.22 -2.80
N THR A 34 -3.75 6.31 -3.21
CA THR A 34 -5.01 6.62 -3.90
C THR A 34 -6.17 6.31 -2.95
N LEU A 35 -6.96 7.32 -2.61
CA LEU A 35 -8.09 7.17 -1.69
C LEU A 35 -9.33 6.71 -2.45
N SER A 36 -10.07 5.76 -1.91
CA SER A 36 -11.34 5.37 -2.49
C SER A 36 -12.40 6.45 -2.33
N VAL A 37 -13.18 6.63 -3.40
CA VAL A 37 -14.29 7.56 -3.46
C VAL A 37 -15.61 6.81 -3.40
N PRO A 38 -16.51 7.12 -2.46
CA PRO A 38 -17.86 6.55 -2.45
C PRO A 38 -18.55 6.80 -3.79
N GLY A 39 -19.08 5.73 -4.41
CA GLY A 39 -19.78 5.79 -5.70
C GLY A 39 -18.87 5.73 -6.94
N THR A 40 -17.54 5.64 -6.78
CA THR A 40 -16.58 5.54 -7.89
C THR A 40 -15.40 4.64 -7.50
N ALA A 41 -15.65 3.37 -7.16
CA ALA A 41 -14.58 2.38 -7.27
C ALA A 41 -14.34 2.14 -8.77
N ALA A 42 -13.62 3.06 -9.43
CA ALA A 42 -13.33 2.91 -10.84
C ALA A 42 -12.49 1.64 -11.03
N GLU A 43 -12.74 0.86 -12.08
CA GLU A 43 -11.93 -0.34 -12.39
C GLU A 43 -10.42 -0.04 -12.38
N GLY A 44 -10.01 1.19 -12.70
CA GLY A 44 -8.63 1.65 -12.63
C GLY A 44 -7.99 1.55 -11.23
N ASP A 45 -8.77 1.68 -10.15
CA ASP A 45 -8.29 1.53 -8.78
C ASP A 45 -7.90 0.09 -8.46
N ARG A 46 -8.51 -0.89 -9.15
CA ARG A 46 -8.21 -2.33 -9.01
C ARG A 46 -7.03 -2.80 -9.84
N THR A 47 -6.47 -1.93 -10.68
CA THR A 47 -5.30 -2.26 -11.50
C THR A 47 -3.99 -1.86 -10.82
N CYS A 48 -2.92 -2.60 -11.15
CA CYS A 48 -1.55 -2.26 -10.81
C CYS A 48 -0.74 -2.02 -12.08
N THR A 49 -0.10 -0.85 -12.17
CA THR A 49 0.78 -0.52 -13.29
C THR A 49 1.97 -1.49 -13.36
N SER A 50 2.35 -1.90 -14.56
CA SER A 50 3.52 -2.76 -14.77
C SER A 50 4.79 -2.14 -14.15
N GLY A 51 5.61 -2.99 -13.55
CA GLY A 51 6.82 -2.62 -12.82
C GLY A 51 6.59 -2.19 -11.36
N ARG A 52 5.36 -2.28 -10.84
CA ARG A 52 5.00 -1.77 -9.50
C ARG A 52 4.46 -2.86 -8.58
N LEU A 53 4.52 -2.57 -7.28
CA LEU A 53 3.81 -3.33 -6.25
C LEU A 53 2.65 -2.48 -5.75
N CYS A 54 1.45 -3.03 -5.78
CA CYS A 54 0.24 -2.35 -5.32
C CYS A 54 -0.38 -3.10 -4.15
N LEU A 55 -0.82 -2.36 -3.15
CA LEU A 55 -1.34 -2.81 -1.87
C LEU A 55 -2.73 -2.18 -1.67
N TRP A 56 -3.70 -2.94 -1.20
CA TRP A 56 -5.07 -2.48 -0.99
C TRP A 56 -5.55 -2.69 0.43
N ALA A 57 -6.40 -1.76 0.87
CA ALA A 57 -7.03 -1.79 2.18
C ALA A 57 -8.30 -2.66 2.24
N GLY A 58 -8.82 -3.08 1.08
CA GLY A 58 -9.91 -4.04 0.94
C GLY A 58 -9.48 -5.35 0.26
N ASP A 59 -10.29 -6.38 0.42
CA ASP A 59 -10.19 -7.63 -0.34
C ASP A 59 -10.53 -7.38 -1.82
N TYR A 60 -10.08 -8.30 -2.68
CA TYR A 60 -10.25 -8.25 -4.14
C TYR A 60 -9.84 -6.92 -4.77
N TYR A 61 -8.75 -6.33 -4.28
CA TYR A 61 -8.13 -5.09 -4.78
C TYR A 61 -9.03 -3.87 -4.64
N ASP A 62 -9.74 -3.78 -3.51
CA ASP A 62 -10.71 -2.72 -3.25
C ASP A 62 -10.25 -1.74 -2.15
N HIS A 63 -11.02 -0.67 -1.93
CA HIS A 63 -10.68 0.41 -1.00
C HIS A 63 -9.36 1.14 -1.33
N ASP A 64 -8.88 1.97 -0.38
CA ASP A 64 -7.67 2.77 -0.53
C ASP A 64 -6.53 1.89 -1.07
N LYS A 65 -5.70 2.45 -1.96
CA LYS A 65 -4.56 1.78 -2.60
C LYS A 65 -3.25 2.49 -2.27
N VAL A 66 -2.19 1.72 -2.06
CA VAL A 66 -0.80 2.18 -2.06
C VAL A 66 -0.05 1.54 -3.22
N THR A 67 0.58 2.37 -4.05
CA THR A 67 1.49 1.94 -5.13
C THR A 67 2.92 2.25 -4.72
N LEU A 68 3.80 1.25 -4.76
CA LEU A 68 5.22 1.36 -4.42
C LEU A 68 6.09 1.29 -5.69
N TYR A 69 7.03 2.22 -5.78
CA TYR A 69 7.76 2.50 -7.03
C TYR A 69 9.19 1.97 -7.04
N TYR A 70 9.85 1.83 -5.89
CA TYR A 70 11.28 1.55 -5.81
C TYR A 70 11.59 0.39 -4.87
N CYS A 71 12.71 -0.31 -5.12
CA CYS A 71 13.30 -1.34 -4.25
C CYS A 71 13.90 -0.69 -2.97
N LYS A 72 13.02 -0.15 -2.14
CA LYS A 72 13.31 0.52 -0.87
C LYS A 72 12.36 -0.02 0.18
N PHE A 73 12.83 -0.12 1.42
CA PHE A 73 11.95 -0.47 2.52
C PHE A 73 11.00 0.70 2.82
N THR A 74 9.70 0.42 2.78
CA THR A 74 8.62 1.38 3.09
C THR A 74 7.95 0.95 4.39
N ASN A 75 8.02 1.82 5.40
CA ASN A 75 7.22 1.69 6.62
C ASN A 75 5.82 2.23 6.34
N LEU A 76 4.83 1.35 6.28
CA LEU A 76 3.44 1.68 5.97
C LEU A 76 2.81 2.57 7.06
N GLY A 77 3.30 2.50 8.29
CA GLY A 77 2.81 3.31 9.41
C GLY A 77 3.07 4.80 9.23
N LYS A 78 4.06 5.15 8.40
CA LYS A 78 4.38 6.54 8.04
C LYS A 78 3.50 7.10 6.92
N LEU A 79 2.82 6.23 6.16
CA LEU A 79 1.79 6.62 5.21
C LEU A 79 0.49 6.76 6.01
N ARG A 80 0.03 8.00 6.27
CA ARG A 80 -1.08 8.26 7.19
C ARG A 80 -2.43 8.53 6.48
N PRO A 81 -3.57 8.08 7.05
CA PRO A 81 -3.70 7.34 8.29
C PRO A 81 -2.97 6.01 8.17
N ALA A 82 -2.45 5.51 9.29
CA ALA A 82 -1.52 4.40 9.29
C ALA A 82 -2.01 3.31 8.34
N TRP A 83 -1.18 2.95 7.36
CA TRP A 83 -1.43 1.78 6.53
C TRP A 83 -1.02 0.47 7.22
N ASN A 84 -0.41 0.58 8.41
CA ASN A 84 -0.23 -0.55 9.33
C ASN A 84 -1.57 -1.20 9.58
N ASP A 85 -1.57 -2.53 9.51
CA ASP A 85 -2.74 -3.35 9.81
C ASP A 85 -3.97 -3.02 8.94
N ARG A 86 -3.76 -2.57 7.71
CA ARG A 86 -4.85 -2.36 6.74
C ARG A 86 -4.73 -3.22 5.50
N LEU A 87 -3.57 -3.82 5.25
CA LEU A 87 -3.34 -4.62 4.05
C LEU A 87 -4.18 -5.91 4.07
N THR A 88 -5.05 -6.02 3.07
CA THR A 88 -5.97 -7.16 2.85
C THR A 88 -5.73 -7.83 1.49
N SER A 89 -5.25 -7.10 0.47
CA SER A 89 -4.93 -7.68 -0.83
C SER A 89 -3.78 -6.96 -1.54
N TYR A 90 -3.08 -7.64 -2.46
CA TYR A 90 -1.96 -7.06 -3.22
C TYR A 90 -1.80 -7.63 -4.63
N LEU A 91 -1.13 -6.85 -5.49
CA LEU A 91 -0.66 -7.23 -6.81
C LEU A 91 0.83 -6.85 -6.93
N ASN A 92 1.69 -7.86 -7.03
CA ASN A 92 3.08 -7.69 -7.45
C ASN A 92 3.12 -7.79 -8.99
N HIS A 93 3.11 -6.64 -9.65
CA HIS A 93 3.24 -6.53 -11.10
C HIS A 93 4.66 -6.08 -11.50
N GLN A 94 5.65 -6.35 -10.66
CA GLN A 94 7.06 -6.08 -10.95
C GLN A 94 7.59 -7.03 -12.04
N THR A 95 8.79 -6.77 -12.53
CA THR A 95 9.43 -7.62 -13.55
C THR A 95 9.52 -9.07 -13.09
N GLU A 96 9.39 -10.01 -14.03
CA GLU A 96 9.40 -11.44 -13.75
C GLU A 96 10.60 -11.84 -12.85
N GLY A 97 10.32 -12.67 -11.84
CA GLY A 97 11.32 -13.08 -10.84
C GLY A 97 11.46 -12.13 -9.65
N THR A 98 10.92 -10.91 -9.70
CA THR A 98 10.96 -9.97 -8.57
C THR A 98 10.01 -10.40 -7.46
N ARG A 99 10.51 -10.45 -6.23
CA ARG A 99 9.79 -10.95 -5.06
C ARG A 99 9.77 -9.88 -3.98
N ALA A 100 8.60 -9.34 -3.70
CA ALA A 100 8.43 -8.39 -2.61
C ALA A 100 8.47 -9.10 -1.25
N LYS A 101 9.05 -8.44 -0.25
CA LYS A 101 9.18 -8.93 1.14
C LYS A 101 8.28 -8.12 2.07
N PHE A 102 7.59 -8.82 2.94
CA PHE A 102 6.60 -8.27 3.87
C PHE A 102 7.09 -8.43 5.30
N TYR A 103 6.82 -7.42 6.11
CA TYR A 103 7.34 -7.31 7.45
C TYR A 103 6.24 -6.85 8.41
N ASN A 104 6.29 -7.37 9.64
CA ASN A 104 5.49 -6.95 10.78
C ASN A 104 6.43 -6.31 11.81
N TYR A 105 6.02 -5.21 12.44
CA TYR A 105 6.77 -4.56 13.51
C TYR A 105 6.34 -5.10 14.88
N LYS A 106 7.15 -5.98 15.47
CA LYS A 106 6.90 -6.60 16.79
C LYS A 106 8.06 -6.35 17.73
N SER A 107 7.74 -6.04 18.99
CA SER A 107 8.71 -5.94 20.09
C SER A 107 9.92 -5.03 19.79
N GLY A 108 9.69 -3.92 19.09
CA GLY A 108 10.74 -2.94 18.76
C GLY A 108 11.58 -3.27 17.52
N GLY A 109 11.18 -4.25 16.70
CA GLY A 109 11.92 -4.62 15.50
C GLY A 109 11.05 -5.12 14.34
N TRP A 110 11.62 -5.08 13.13
CA TRP A 110 11.01 -5.60 11.91
C TRP A 110 11.22 -7.12 11.81
N GLN A 111 10.13 -7.87 11.78
CA GLN A 111 10.13 -9.31 11.57
C GLN A 111 9.65 -9.63 10.16
N PHE A 112 10.43 -10.42 9.42
CA PHE A 112 10.04 -10.91 8.10
C PHE A 112 8.90 -11.92 8.24
N THR A 113 7.84 -11.75 7.44
CA THR A 113 6.63 -12.59 7.52
C THR A 113 6.45 -13.46 6.28
N SER A 114 6.58 -12.87 5.09
CA SER A 114 6.26 -13.57 3.84
C SER A 114 6.88 -12.92 2.60
N VAL A 115 6.89 -13.69 1.51
CA VAL A 115 7.23 -13.23 0.15
C VAL A 115 5.95 -13.18 -0.70
N ALA A 116 5.77 -12.13 -1.49
CA ALA A 116 4.74 -12.07 -2.53
C ALA A 116 5.34 -12.29 -3.93
N PRO A 117 5.19 -13.48 -4.53
CA PRO A 117 5.68 -13.71 -5.88
C PRO A 117 4.78 -13.10 -6.97
N HIS A 118 3.46 -13.02 -6.73
CA HIS A 118 2.48 -12.62 -7.75
C HIS A 118 1.33 -11.78 -7.16
N ARG A 119 0.16 -12.37 -6.91
CA ARG A 119 -1.02 -11.65 -6.40
C ARG A 119 -1.67 -12.39 -5.26
N GLU A 120 -2.29 -11.63 -4.36
CA GLU A 120 -3.16 -12.16 -3.32
C GLU A 120 -4.44 -11.31 -3.25
N PRO A 121 -5.60 -11.83 -3.67
CA PRO A 121 -6.85 -11.10 -3.56
C PRO A 121 -7.41 -11.04 -2.13
N ASP A 122 -7.01 -11.90 -1.20
CA ASP A 122 -7.63 -11.99 0.12
C ASP A 122 -6.70 -12.64 1.16
N LEU A 123 -5.94 -11.79 1.87
CA LEU A 123 -5.04 -12.20 2.94
C LEU A 123 -5.77 -12.79 4.16
N ALA A 124 -7.08 -12.55 4.32
CA ALA A 124 -7.85 -13.12 5.43
C ALA A 124 -7.97 -14.64 5.35
N ARG A 125 -7.71 -15.23 4.18
CA ARG A 125 -7.61 -16.69 3.99
C ARG A 125 -6.41 -17.30 4.69
N TYR A 126 -5.41 -16.50 5.03
CA TYR A 126 -4.21 -16.94 5.73
C TYR A 126 -4.26 -16.47 7.18
N ASN A 127 -4.23 -17.43 8.10
CA ASN A 127 -4.31 -17.14 9.52
C ASN A 127 -3.20 -16.17 9.95
N GLY A 128 -3.60 -15.00 10.44
CA GLY A 128 -2.70 -13.98 10.98
C GLY A 128 -1.94 -13.15 9.95
N LEU A 129 -2.23 -13.22 8.64
CA LEU A 129 -1.58 -12.33 7.66
C LEU A 129 -2.41 -11.08 7.31
N ASN A 130 -3.73 -11.15 7.48
CA ASN A 130 -4.60 -10.00 7.26
C ASN A 130 -4.36 -8.94 8.31
N ASN A 131 -4.25 -7.68 7.89
CA ASN A 131 -4.07 -6.55 8.80
C ASN A 131 -2.90 -6.77 9.78
N MET A 132 -1.80 -7.35 9.30
CA MET A 132 -0.59 -7.60 10.11
C MET A 132 0.68 -6.95 9.49
N ILE A 133 0.60 -6.51 8.24
CA ILE A 133 1.78 -6.00 7.52
C ILE A 133 1.97 -4.52 7.83
N ASP A 134 3.15 -4.20 8.34
CA ASP A 134 3.58 -2.83 8.71
C ASP A 134 4.66 -2.28 7.78
N GLY A 135 5.36 -3.17 7.06
CA GLY A 135 6.50 -2.80 6.24
C GLY A 135 6.62 -3.66 5.00
N VAL A 136 7.02 -3.05 3.90
CA VAL A 136 7.17 -3.73 2.61
C VAL A 136 8.45 -3.30 1.92
N ARG A 137 9.14 -4.25 1.29
CA ARG A 137 10.23 -3.98 0.36
C ARG A 137 9.86 -4.56 -1.01
N PRO A 138 9.78 -3.74 -2.08
CA PRO A 138 9.49 -4.21 -3.45
C PRO A 138 10.69 -4.91 -4.11
N CYS A 139 11.35 -5.82 -3.37
CA CYS A 139 12.50 -6.67 -3.67
C CYS A 139 12.94 -7.38 -2.35
#